data_AF-A0A5A9NFP9-F1
#
_entry.id   AF-A0A5A9NFP9-F1
#
_cell.length_a   1.000
_cell.length_b   1.000
_cell.length_c   1.000
_cell.angle_alpha   90.00
_cell.angle_beta   90.00
_cell.angle_gamma   90.00
#
_symmetry.space_group_name_H-M   'P 1'
#
loop_
_entity.id
_entity.type
_entity.pdbx_description
1 polymer ?
#
loop_
_entity_poly.entity_id
_entity_poly.type
_entity_poly.pdbx_seq_one_letter_code
_entity_poly.pdbx_strand_id
1 'polypeptide(L)'
;MGSKVVKTETPVDGVQPQPSTALAIDGLTKTSKMKVKWSQLGLIFFLLLSVIMTSCFIWQYQLPKLEQDGNLDGNSRSVRMCPRFPEPTTLEHPIPSLKEALEKVDFVLRNRINPISLPALSAIVIYNDTVLWTGNFGKRNGSDPNSPPPNEYTIYRIASLSKLFPTLMLYRLWEDGKVGSLDDPLEKYVDIFTIKNPLGKSKDSELKYVTDGLIFLDSGEVQIRSSSVTLRRMASQLSGLPRRLRATNLLWKGKTQTAVSLLQDDVLVADPGTKCHYSNLAFSLLAHVLAEKVVGVNYQRWIAENILGRLGMEDTGFDINPGIQSQMAVGVYSSGATAPLYDLGWYRPSGQMYSTAADMAKLAMVLLGAYQRKLLEPDTLKIMLTPLFRCDKDYFANRTGTPWEVNEQLGYEVLRKDGDLDGYSATFSLVPRLKLGLVVLMAGTRPQNQDVVSKAYSYIIPAMERAFREARRVLNSPPNPAPYVGFYTYGNITFYEIKAGPDGVLIMQQFGPQIEDLIPERYRTIKLNYLVDRVFRVVFEKEYPCVLRVNTASVSLEAQDGQLFNFYVFDKNGLSPGFDAPGLNTYNVVRIARRPTFS
;
A
#
# COMPACT_ATOMS: atom_id res chain seq x y z
N MET A 1 -36.18 -47.82 38.86
CA MET A 1 -37.10 -48.89 38.39
C MET A 1 -37.58 -48.43 37.02
N GLY A 2 -37.22 -49.02 35.88
CA GLY A 2 -37.06 -50.44 35.53
C GLY A 2 -38.29 -50.87 34.71
N SER A 3 -38.24 -51.74 33.71
CA SER A 3 -37.14 -52.46 33.04
C SER A 3 -37.74 -53.22 31.84
N LYS A 4 -36.95 -53.59 30.81
CA LYS A 4 -37.23 -54.73 29.88
C LYS A 4 -38.50 -54.58 28.97
N VAL A 5 -38.82 -55.38 27.93
CA VAL A 5 -38.13 -56.40 27.08
C VAL A 5 -38.97 -56.67 25.80
N VAL A 6 -38.27 -56.99 24.69
CA VAL A 6 -38.59 -57.90 23.55
C VAL A 6 -40.05 -58.20 23.17
N LYS A 7 -40.31 -58.23 21.85
CA LYS A 7 -41.06 -59.32 21.21
C LYS A 7 -40.41 -59.80 19.90
N THR A 8 -40.24 -61.11 19.80
CA THR A 8 -39.78 -61.89 18.65
C THR A 8 -40.94 -62.67 18.05
N GLU A 9 -40.95 -62.89 16.74
CA GLU A 9 -41.75 -63.96 16.12
C GLU A 9 -41.05 -64.51 14.84
N THR A 10 -40.88 -65.83 14.83
CA THR A 10 -40.60 -66.75 13.70
C THR A 10 -41.82 -67.71 13.61
N PRO A 11 -41.89 -68.87 12.91
CA PRO A 11 -40.98 -69.58 11.98
C PRO A 11 -41.64 -69.93 10.60
N VAL A 12 -41.13 -70.81 9.72
CA VAL A 12 -41.29 -72.29 9.69
C VAL A 12 -40.51 -72.93 8.50
N ASP A 13 -39.86 -74.07 8.75
CA ASP A 13 -39.46 -75.27 7.94
C ASP A 13 -38.97 -75.18 6.46
N GLY A 14 -38.07 -76.07 5.98
CA GLY A 14 -37.36 -77.17 6.66
C GLY A 14 -36.65 -78.19 5.72
N VAL A 15 -36.18 -79.29 6.32
CA VAL A 15 -35.65 -80.56 5.74
C VAL A 15 -34.15 -80.66 5.35
N GLN A 16 -33.43 -81.52 6.09
CA GLN A 16 -32.16 -82.19 5.75
C GLN A 16 -32.40 -83.69 5.48
N PRO A 17 -31.42 -84.40 4.88
CA PRO A 17 -30.71 -85.50 5.58
C PRO A 17 -29.19 -85.54 5.21
N GLN A 18 -28.22 -86.24 5.86
CA GLN A 18 -28.20 -87.14 7.03
C GLN A 18 -26.78 -87.11 7.76
N PRO A 19 -26.24 -88.09 8.54
CA PRO A 19 -25.99 -87.79 9.98
C PRO A 19 -24.61 -88.17 10.61
N SER A 20 -24.45 -87.81 11.91
CA SER A 20 -23.85 -88.57 13.07
C SER A 20 -22.58 -89.46 12.90
N THR A 21 -21.63 -89.67 13.82
CA THR A 21 -21.32 -89.34 15.25
C THR A 21 -19.96 -90.03 15.58
N ALA A 22 -19.27 -89.92 16.73
CA ALA A 22 -18.99 -88.86 17.72
C ALA A 22 -18.15 -89.48 18.88
N LEU A 23 -17.33 -88.70 19.60
CA LEU A 23 -16.59 -89.06 20.86
C LEU A 23 -15.49 -90.14 20.72
N ALA A 24 -14.36 -90.16 21.47
CA ALA A 24 -13.69 -89.17 22.33
C ALA A 24 -12.21 -89.59 22.62
N ILE A 25 -11.31 -88.61 22.82
CA ILE A 25 -10.08 -88.56 23.68
C ILE A 25 -9.15 -89.83 23.69
N ASP A 26 -7.87 -89.78 23.28
CA ASP A 26 -6.73 -89.19 24.03
C ASP A 26 -5.40 -89.25 23.19
N GLY A 27 -4.28 -88.72 23.69
CA GLY A 27 -2.93 -89.19 23.31
C GLY A 27 -1.98 -88.23 22.56
N LEU A 28 -1.18 -87.48 23.32
CA LEU A 28 -0.03 -86.66 22.88
C LEU A 28 0.98 -87.33 21.91
N THR A 29 1.47 -86.57 20.92
CA THR A 29 2.91 -86.50 20.61
C THR A 29 3.36 -85.06 20.26
N LYS A 30 4.57 -84.68 20.71
CA LYS A 30 5.15 -83.33 20.60
C LYS A 30 5.73 -83.05 19.21
N THR A 31 5.58 -81.81 18.74
CA THR A 31 6.65 -81.07 18.05
C THR A 31 6.78 -79.64 18.62
N SER A 32 7.90 -78.97 18.35
CA SER A 32 8.46 -77.93 19.23
C SER A 32 7.78 -76.55 19.14
N LYS A 33 7.67 -75.87 20.29
CA LYS A 33 7.28 -74.45 20.38
C LYS A 33 8.46 -73.53 20.11
N MET A 34 8.39 -72.70 19.07
CA MET A 34 9.10 -71.43 19.04
C MET A 34 8.20 -70.33 19.64
N LYS A 35 8.34 -70.06 20.95
CA LYS A 35 7.72 -68.89 21.58
C LYS A 35 8.50 -67.63 21.20
N VAL A 36 8.22 -67.05 20.04
CA VAL A 36 8.68 -65.69 19.74
C VAL A 36 7.97 -64.74 20.71
N LYS A 37 8.73 -64.08 21.59
CA LYS A 37 8.16 -63.07 22.50
C LYS A 37 7.71 -61.89 21.65
N TRP A 38 6.42 -61.56 21.69
CA TRP A 38 5.85 -60.43 20.95
C TRP A 38 6.55 -59.10 21.24
N SER A 39 7.17 -58.95 22.42
CA SER A 39 8.01 -57.80 22.74
C SER A 39 9.28 -57.69 21.88
N GLN A 40 9.89 -58.79 21.43
CA GLN A 40 11.04 -58.76 20.52
C GLN A 40 10.61 -58.45 19.08
N LEU A 41 9.47 -58.98 18.62
CA LEU A 41 8.87 -58.59 17.34
C LEU A 41 8.52 -57.09 17.32
N GLY A 42 7.91 -56.59 18.40
CA GLY A 42 7.63 -55.17 18.58
C GLY A 42 8.91 -54.32 18.61
N LEU A 43 9.95 -54.74 19.34
CA LEU A 43 11.23 -54.02 19.39
C LEU A 43 11.90 -53.96 18.01
N ILE A 44 11.91 -55.06 17.26
CA ILE A 44 12.45 -55.14 15.89
C ILE A 44 11.63 -54.24 14.95
N PHE A 45 10.29 -54.23 15.07
CA PHE A 45 9.43 -53.34 14.30
C PHE A 45 9.70 -51.86 14.60
N PHE A 46 9.84 -51.48 15.88
CA PHE A 46 10.19 -50.10 16.26
C PHE A 46 11.61 -49.71 15.83
N LEU A 47 12.57 -50.63 15.84
CA LEU A 47 13.92 -50.39 15.31
C LEU A 47 13.90 -50.19 13.79
N LEU A 48 13.20 -51.04 13.04
CA LEU A 48 13.01 -50.87 11.60
C LEU A 48 12.27 -49.57 11.26
N LEU A 49 11.20 -49.25 11.98
CA LEU A 49 10.45 -48.02 11.81
C LEU A 49 11.32 -46.80 12.13
N SER A 50 12.13 -46.85 13.19
CA SER A 50 13.09 -45.79 13.55
C SER A 50 14.15 -45.60 12.46
N VAL A 51 14.74 -46.69 11.95
CA VAL A 51 15.70 -46.63 10.84
C VAL A 51 15.04 -46.05 9.59
N ILE A 52 13.84 -46.49 9.21
CA ILE A 52 13.09 -45.96 8.06
C ILE A 52 12.80 -44.46 8.24
N MET A 53 12.27 -44.05 9.40
CA MET A 53 11.98 -42.64 9.68
C MET A 53 13.25 -41.77 9.69
N THR A 54 14.37 -42.31 10.20
CA THR A 54 15.67 -41.63 10.19
C THR A 54 16.23 -41.53 8.77
N SER A 55 16.10 -42.58 7.96
CA SER A 55 16.45 -42.56 6.53
C SER A 55 15.57 -41.60 5.75
N CYS A 56 14.26 -41.52 6.02
CA CYS A 56 13.37 -40.52 5.44
C CYS A 56 13.73 -39.10 5.87
N PHE A 57 14.14 -38.89 7.13
CA PHE A 57 14.59 -37.58 7.61
C PHE A 57 15.93 -37.15 6.99
N ILE A 58 16.88 -38.09 6.85
CA ILE A 58 18.15 -37.85 6.12
C ILE A 58 17.87 -37.59 4.64
N TRP A 59 16.96 -38.33 4.01
CA TRP A 59 16.53 -38.08 2.64
C TRP A 59 15.83 -36.73 2.48
N GLN A 60 14.99 -36.32 3.44
CA GLN A 60 14.39 -34.98 3.49
C GLN A 60 15.43 -33.86 3.71
N TYR A 61 16.52 -34.15 4.41
CA TYR A 61 17.60 -33.20 4.68
C TYR A 61 18.63 -33.13 3.53
N GLN A 62 18.81 -34.22 2.76
CA GLN A 62 19.69 -34.32 1.60
C GLN A 62 18.99 -34.04 0.27
N LEU A 63 17.65 -34.10 0.22
CA LEU A 63 16.89 -33.47 -0.86
C LEU A 63 17.34 -32.01 -0.93
N PRO A 64 17.77 -31.51 -2.10
CA PRO A 64 18.05 -30.10 -2.27
C PRO A 64 16.82 -29.33 -1.81
N LYS A 65 16.99 -28.47 -0.80
CA LYS A 65 15.97 -27.47 -0.52
C LYS A 65 15.84 -26.68 -1.80
N LEU A 66 14.69 -26.79 -2.46
CA LEU A 66 14.28 -25.86 -3.48
C LEU A 66 14.14 -24.49 -2.80
N GLU A 67 15.25 -23.77 -2.74
CA GLU A 67 15.22 -22.33 -2.84
C GLU A 67 14.31 -22.02 -4.03
N GLN A 68 13.28 -21.20 -3.81
CA GLN A 68 12.52 -20.61 -4.92
C GLN A 68 13.34 -19.50 -5.57
N ASP A 69 14.58 -19.82 -5.91
CA ASP A 69 15.39 -19.09 -6.87
C ASP A 69 14.78 -19.36 -8.23
N GLY A 70 13.86 -18.48 -8.62
CA GLY A 70 13.23 -18.48 -9.92
C GLY A 70 14.24 -18.10 -11.01
N ASN A 71 15.03 -19.09 -11.46
CA ASN A 71 15.64 -19.15 -12.79
C ASN A 71 16.32 -20.51 -12.99
N LEU A 72 15.82 -21.31 -13.94
CA LEU A 72 16.62 -21.92 -15.03
C LEU A 72 15.76 -22.83 -15.93
N ASP A 73 14.67 -22.28 -16.48
CA ASP A 73 14.08 -22.82 -17.72
C ASP A 73 14.49 -21.90 -18.89
N GLY A 74 15.61 -22.27 -19.50
CA GLY A 74 16.30 -21.47 -20.51
C GLY A 74 15.69 -21.56 -21.91
N ASN A 75 14.43 -21.15 -22.11
CA ASN A 75 14.03 -20.51 -23.39
C ASN A 75 12.69 -19.74 -23.43
N SER A 76 12.12 -19.36 -22.28
CA SER A 76 11.06 -18.33 -22.25
C SER A 76 11.34 -17.32 -21.14
N ARG A 77 12.18 -16.32 -21.44
CA ARG A 77 12.16 -15.08 -20.68
C ARG A 77 10.81 -14.43 -20.95
N SER A 78 9.89 -14.52 -19.99
CA SER A 78 8.58 -13.89 -20.08
C SER A 78 8.74 -12.44 -20.51
N VAL A 79 8.16 -12.10 -21.65
CA VAL A 79 8.38 -10.79 -22.26
C VAL A 79 7.71 -9.75 -21.37
N ARG A 80 8.51 -8.89 -20.73
CA ARG A 80 7.99 -7.88 -19.81
C ARG A 80 7.12 -6.90 -20.61
N MET A 81 5.83 -6.89 -20.32
CA MET A 81 4.85 -6.01 -20.95
C MET A 81 4.80 -4.65 -20.28
N CYS A 82 4.50 -3.64 -21.09
CA CYS A 82 4.42 -2.23 -20.73
C CYS A 82 3.09 -1.61 -21.22
N PRO A 83 2.62 -0.53 -20.56
CA PRO A 83 3.20 0.08 -19.36
C PRO A 83 3.11 -0.86 -18.15
N ARG A 84 4.20 -0.97 -17.37
CA ARG A 84 4.24 -1.86 -16.19
C ARG A 84 3.15 -1.49 -15.19
N PHE A 85 2.89 -0.20 -15.07
CA PHE A 85 1.85 0.38 -14.23
C PHE A 85 0.98 1.25 -15.13
N PRO A 86 -0.30 0.93 -15.35
CA PRO A 86 -1.15 1.71 -16.25
C PRO A 86 -1.46 3.08 -15.63
N GLU A 87 -1.62 4.11 -16.47
CA GLU A 87 -2.01 5.44 -16.00
C GLU A 87 -3.45 5.42 -15.48
N PRO A 88 -3.74 5.99 -14.28
CA PRO A 88 -5.12 6.15 -13.82
C PRO A 88 -5.91 7.04 -14.77
N THR A 89 -7.09 6.55 -15.18
CA THR A 89 -8.02 7.26 -16.06
C THR A 89 -9.42 7.21 -15.45
N THR A 90 -10.28 8.18 -15.79
CA THR A 90 -11.70 8.13 -15.43
C THR A 90 -12.31 6.80 -15.89
N LEU A 91 -12.90 6.06 -14.95
CA LEU A 91 -13.54 4.78 -15.20
C LEU A 91 -15.05 4.96 -15.26
N GLU A 92 -15.69 4.45 -16.32
CA GLU A 92 -17.14 4.43 -16.42
C GLU A 92 -17.70 3.32 -15.52
N HIS A 93 -18.73 3.65 -14.72
CA HIS A 93 -19.37 2.71 -13.80
C HIS A 93 -20.58 2.03 -14.47
N PRO A 94 -20.84 0.73 -14.17
CA PRO A 94 -20.12 -0.13 -13.25
C PRO A 94 -18.91 -0.83 -13.88
N ILE A 95 -17.85 -1.03 -13.09
CA ILE A 95 -16.60 -1.69 -13.51
C ILE A 95 -16.65 -3.18 -13.09
N PRO A 96 -16.88 -4.16 -14.01
CA PRO A 96 -17.19 -5.54 -13.61
C PRO A 96 -16.03 -6.26 -12.92
N SER A 97 -14.81 -6.04 -13.41
CA SER A 97 -13.57 -6.61 -12.84
C SER A 97 -13.31 -6.16 -11.41
N LEU A 98 -13.70 -4.93 -11.08
CA LEU A 98 -13.60 -4.35 -9.76
C LEU A 98 -14.72 -4.85 -8.83
N LYS A 99 -15.94 -5.06 -9.34
CA LYS A 99 -17.05 -5.63 -8.57
C LYS A 99 -16.68 -6.97 -7.95
N GLU A 100 -16.15 -7.90 -8.75
CA GLU A 100 -15.71 -9.22 -8.29
C GLU A 100 -14.60 -9.14 -7.21
N ALA A 101 -13.68 -8.19 -7.37
CA ALA A 101 -12.64 -7.95 -6.37
C ALA A 101 -13.20 -7.39 -5.06
N LEU A 102 -14.19 -6.49 -5.12
CA LEU A 102 -14.86 -5.92 -3.96
C LEU A 102 -15.75 -6.95 -3.23
N GLU A 103 -16.40 -7.86 -3.95
CA GLU A 103 -17.10 -9.01 -3.35
C GLU A 103 -16.14 -9.94 -2.58
N LYS A 104 -14.91 -10.13 -3.09
CA LYS A 104 -13.83 -10.86 -2.38
C LYS A 104 -13.31 -10.11 -1.16
N VAL A 105 -13.23 -8.77 -1.22
CA VAL A 105 -12.85 -7.90 -0.08
C VAL A 105 -13.91 -7.97 1.02
N ASP A 106 -15.19 -7.86 0.65
CA ASP A 106 -16.31 -8.02 1.58
C ASP A 106 -16.25 -9.37 2.29
N PHE A 107 -16.13 -10.47 1.55
CA PHE A 107 -16.02 -11.81 2.13
C PHE A 107 -14.82 -11.94 3.09
N VAL A 108 -13.66 -11.37 2.75
CA VAL A 108 -12.48 -11.39 3.63
C VAL A 108 -12.74 -10.62 4.92
N LEU A 109 -13.31 -9.42 4.86
CA LEU A 109 -13.52 -8.56 6.03
C LEU A 109 -14.68 -9.07 6.91
N ARG A 110 -15.79 -9.52 6.30
CA ARG A 110 -16.93 -10.15 6.98
C ARG A 110 -16.48 -11.36 7.80
N ASN A 111 -15.62 -12.22 7.23
CA ASN A 111 -15.03 -13.39 7.90
C ASN A 111 -13.89 -13.07 8.88
N ARG A 112 -13.73 -11.80 9.28
CA ARG A 112 -12.84 -11.40 10.39
C ARG A 112 -13.61 -10.99 11.64
N ILE A 113 -14.92 -10.75 11.53
CA ILE A 113 -15.77 -10.49 12.69
C ILE A 113 -15.71 -11.69 13.64
N ASN A 114 -15.47 -11.37 14.90
CA ASN A 114 -15.51 -12.32 16.01
C ASN A 114 -16.35 -11.67 17.11
N PRO A 115 -17.52 -12.24 17.50
CA PRO A 115 -18.40 -11.62 18.49
C PRO A 115 -17.75 -11.29 19.84
N ILE A 116 -16.63 -11.96 20.18
CA ILE A 116 -15.87 -11.74 21.41
C ILE A 116 -14.76 -10.70 21.17
N SER A 117 -13.85 -10.91 20.22
CA SER A 117 -12.61 -10.13 20.09
C SER A 117 -12.61 -9.05 19.00
N LEU A 118 -13.58 -9.07 18.09
CA LEU A 118 -13.77 -8.08 17.03
C LEU A 118 -15.27 -7.95 16.67
N PRO A 119 -16.11 -7.39 17.56
CA PRO A 119 -17.55 -7.28 17.38
C PRO A 119 -17.98 -6.32 16.28
N ALA A 120 -17.21 -5.28 15.94
CA ALA A 120 -17.56 -4.33 14.88
C ALA A 120 -16.38 -3.95 13.98
N LEU A 121 -16.62 -3.91 12.67
CA LEU A 121 -15.68 -3.42 11.66
C LEU A 121 -16.42 -2.58 10.62
N SER A 122 -15.87 -1.41 10.28
CA SER A 122 -16.31 -0.58 9.15
C SER A 122 -15.13 -0.33 8.22
N ALA A 123 -15.33 -0.50 6.93
CA ALA A 123 -14.29 -0.33 5.92
C ALA A 123 -14.84 0.33 4.65
N ILE A 124 -13.97 1.07 3.96
CA ILE A 124 -14.33 1.84 2.78
C ILE A 124 -13.18 1.85 1.79
N VAL A 125 -13.49 1.57 0.52
CA VAL A 125 -12.54 1.61 -0.60
C VAL A 125 -12.85 2.84 -1.45
N ILE A 126 -11.82 3.67 -1.67
CA ILE A 126 -11.89 4.93 -2.40
C ILE A 126 -11.09 4.77 -3.69
N TYR A 127 -11.64 5.25 -4.81
CA TYR A 127 -10.88 5.52 -6.02
C TYR A 127 -11.10 6.97 -6.44
N ASN A 128 -10.00 7.70 -6.61
CA ASN A 128 -10.01 9.13 -6.89
C ASN A 128 -10.83 9.90 -5.83
N ASP A 129 -11.94 10.49 -6.24
CA ASP A 129 -12.93 11.24 -5.46
C ASP A 129 -14.21 10.42 -5.15
N THR A 130 -14.25 9.16 -5.57
CA THR A 130 -15.43 8.29 -5.54
C THR A 130 -15.26 7.14 -4.53
N VAL A 131 -16.31 6.86 -3.77
CA VAL A 131 -16.41 5.66 -2.94
C VAL A 131 -16.78 4.48 -3.83
N LEU A 132 -15.89 3.50 -3.95
CA LEU A 132 -16.13 2.28 -4.74
C LEU A 132 -16.97 1.27 -3.99
N TRP A 133 -16.79 1.20 -2.67
CA TRP A 133 -17.40 0.19 -1.81
C TRP A 133 -17.31 0.61 -0.34
N THR A 134 -18.34 0.25 0.39
CA THR A 134 -18.45 0.39 1.83
C THR A 134 -18.90 -0.96 2.40
N GLY A 135 -18.23 -1.45 3.44
CA GLY A 135 -18.63 -2.67 4.15
C GLY A 135 -18.58 -2.46 5.65
N ASN A 136 -19.72 -2.72 6.30
CA ASN A 136 -19.89 -2.57 7.74
C ASN A 136 -20.42 -3.90 8.30
N PHE A 137 -19.74 -4.46 9.29
CA PHE A 137 -19.97 -5.84 9.74
C PHE A 137 -19.98 -5.97 11.26
N GLY A 138 -20.75 -6.94 11.74
CA GLY A 138 -20.89 -7.24 13.17
C GLY A 138 -21.97 -6.40 13.85
N LYS A 139 -21.73 -5.97 15.09
CA LYS A 139 -22.65 -5.17 15.91
C LYS A 139 -21.92 -4.05 16.62
N ARG A 140 -22.52 -2.87 16.71
CA ARG A 140 -21.91 -1.70 17.37
C ARG A 140 -21.58 -1.97 18.84
N ASN A 141 -22.41 -2.71 19.56
CA ASN A 141 -22.12 -3.23 20.89
C ASN A 141 -22.21 -4.77 20.85
N GLY A 142 -21.07 -5.46 20.93
CA GLY A 142 -21.00 -6.92 20.89
C GLY A 142 -21.71 -7.61 22.07
N SER A 143 -21.82 -6.93 23.22
CA SER A 143 -22.47 -7.46 24.43
C SER A 143 -24.00 -7.31 24.42
N ASP A 144 -24.56 -6.53 23.51
CA ASP A 144 -26.02 -6.32 23.38
C ASP A 144 -26.56 -7.08 22.16
N PRO A 145 -27.38 -8.13 22.36
CA PRO A 145 -28.00 -8.88 21.26
C PRO A 145 -28.84 -8.03 20.31
N ASN A 146 -29.42 -6.92 20.77
CA ASN A 146 -30.27 -6.04 19.98
C ASN A 146 -29.50 -4.87 19.35
N SER A 147 -28.18 -4.78 19.58
CA SER A 147 -27.36 -3.70 19.04
C SER A 147 -27.36 -3.73 17.50
N PRO A 148 -27.59 -2.58 16.84
CA PRO A 148 -27.57 -2.53 15.38
C PRO A 148 -26.17 -2.84 14.82
N PRO A 149 -26.09 -3.27 13.54
CA PRO A 149 -24.81 -3.32 12.84
C PRO A 149 -24.19 -1.93 12.75
N PRO A 150 -22.85 -1.82 12.63
CA PRO A 150 -22.22 -0.56 12.30
C PRO A 150 -22.61 -0.09 10.90
N ASN A 151 -22.36 1.19 10.63
CA ASN A 151 -22.44 1.84 9.33
C ASN A 151 -21.20 2.73 9.12
N GLU A 152 -21.05 3.35 7.96
CA GLU A 152 -19.89 4.17 7.61
C GLU A 152 -19.73 5.44 8.45
N TYR A 153 -20.80 5.85 9.15
CA TYR A 153 -20.87 6.96 10.11
C TYR A 153 -20.69 6.50 11.57
N THR A 154 -20.48 5.20 11.81
CA THR A 154 -20.22 4.70 13.17
C THR A 154 -18.84 5.17 13.62
N ILE A 155 -18.78 5.73 14.84
CA ILE A 155 -17.55 6.34 15.36
C ILE A 155 -16.63 5.28 15.98
N TYR A 156 -15.34 5.37 15.66
CA TYR A 156 -14.29 4.53 16.24
C TYR A 156 -13.16 5.42 16.77
N ARG A 157 -12.44 4.99 17.83
CA ARG A 157 -11.13 5.60 18.14
C ARG A 157 -10.16 5.19 17.03
N ILE A 158 -9.56 6.18 16.35
CA ILE A 158 -8.63 5.93 15.24
C ILE A 158 -7.17 5.80 15.69
N ALA A 159 -6.92 5.83 17.01
CA ALA A 159 -5.62 5.54 17.60
C ALA A 159 -4.48 6.33 16.91
N SER A 160 -3.38 5.66 16.54
CA SER A 160 -2.22 6.30 15.90
C SER A 160 -2.46 6.85 14.49
N LEU A 161 -3.64 6.70 13.87
CA LEU A 161 -4.02 7.50 12.70
C LEU A 161 -4.08 9.00 13.03
N SER A 162 -4.26 9.36 14.32
CA SER A 162 -4.13 10.74 14.82
C SER A 162 -2.85 11.43 14.33
N LYS A 163 -1.77 10.67 14.08
CA LYS A 163 -0.47 11.18 13.59
C LYS A 163 -0.52 11.80 12.19
N LEU A 164 -1.56 11.54 11.40
CA LEU A 164 -1.79 12.24 10.13
C LEU A 164 -1.98 13.75 10.36
N PHE A 165 -2.64 14.14 11.45
CA PHE A 165 -3.06 15.51 11.72
C PHE A 165 -1.92 16.46 12.14
N PRO A 166 -0.96 16.09 13.02
CA PRO A 166 0.26 16.87 13.24
C PRO A 166 1.09 17.04 11.97
N THR A 167 1.12 16.02 11.10
CA THR A 167 1.83 16.11 9.82
C THR A 167 1.13 17.06 8.86
N LEU A 168 -0.19 16.99 8.71
CA LEU A 168 -0.96 17.97 7.94
C LEU A 168 -0.74 19.40 8.44
N MET A 169 -0.68 19.60 9.76
CA MET A 169 -0.35 20.89 10.35
C MET A 169 1.06 21.37 9.97
N LEU A 170 2.07 20.50 10.06
CA LEU A 170 3.45 20.82 9.65
C LEU A 170 3.51 21.28 8.18
N TYR A 171 2.96 20.47 7.27
CA TYR A 171 3.00 20.78 5.84
C TYR A 171 2.19 22.03 5.51
N ARG A 172 1.03 22.25 6.14
CA ARG A 172 0.22 23.46 5.93
C ARG A 172 0.92 24.72 6.43
N LEU A 173 1.57 24.67 7.60
CA LEU A 173 2.32 25.81 8.13
C LEU A 173 3.59 26.12 7.33
N TRP A 174 4.16 25.11 6.65
CA TRP A 174 5.25 25.30 5.70
C TRP A 174 4.76 25.99 4.40
N GLU A 175 3.61 25.57 3.84
CA GLU A 175 2.97 26.29 2.72
C GLU A 175 2.61 27.74 3.06
N ASP A 176 2.06 27.96 4.26
CA ASP A 176 1.70 29.29 4.75
C ASP A 176 2.93 30.16 5.12
N GLY A 177 4.16 29.67 4.90
CA GLY A 177 5.42 30.37 5.17
C GLY A 177 5.73 30.59 6.66
N LYS A 178 4.96 29.97 7.57
CA LYS A 178 5.11 30.11 9.03
C LYS A 178 6.16 29.17 9.61
N VAL A 179 6.36 28.02 8.96
CA VAL A 179 7.52 27.15 9.14
C VAL A 179 8.46 27.40 7.97
N GLY A 180 9.70 27.82 8.23
CA GLY A 180 10.63 28.20 7.16
C GLY A 180 11.16 27.01 6.37
N SER A 181 11.39 25.89 7.05
CA SER A 181 11.75 24.61 6.44
C SER A 181 11.14 23.45 7.22
N LEU A 182 10.71 22.40 6.51
CA LEU A 182 10.37 21.12 7.12
C LEU A 182 11.57 20.53 7.89
N ASP A 183 12.79 20.87 7.48
CA ASP A 183 14.05 20.43 8.11
C ASP A 183 14.62 21.45 9.11
N ASP A 184 13.80 22.43 9.53
CA ASP A 184 14.15 23.27 10.67
C ASP A 184 14.39 22.43 11.94
N PRO A 185 15.44 22.72 12.72
CA PRO A 185 15.71 22.05 13.99
C PRO A 185 14.67 22.46 15.05
N LEU A 186 14.30 21.54 15.95
CA LEU A 186 13.31 21.78 17.00
C LEU A 186 13.73 22.92 17.95
N GLU A 187 15.03 23.05 18.17
CA GLU A 187 15.68 24.12 18.93
C GLU A 187 15.28 25.51 18.44
N LYS A 188 14.99 25.70 17.14
CA LYS A 188 14.53 26.97 16.55
C LYS A 188 13.19 27.47 17.12
N TYR A 189 12.36 26.55 17.61
CA TYR A 189 11.01 26.83 18.11
C TYR A 189 10.91 26.71 19.63
N VAL A 190 11.94 26.13 20.27
CA VAL A 190 11.96 25.81 21.69
C VAL A 190 13.40 25.95 22.21
N ASP A 191 13.82 27.16 22.55
CA ASP A 191 15.21 27.49 22.95
C ASP A 191 15.76 26.64 24.12
N ILE A 192 14.85 26.15 24.97
CA ILE A 192 15.14 25.32 26.14
C ILE A 192 15.24 23.82 25.84
N PHE A 193 14.99 23.40 24.58
CA PHE A 193 15.03 22.00 24.20
C PHE A 193 16.49 21.54 24.15
N THR A 194 16.81 20.59 25.01
CA THR A 194 18.05 19.81 24.97
C THR A 194 17.72 18.36 25.24
N ILE A 195 18.53 17.45 24.67
CA ILE A 195 18.48 16.02 24.94
C ILE A 195 19.87 15.43 24.70
N LYS A 196 20.28 14.43 25.50
CA LYS A 196 21.63 13.87 25.42
C LYS A 196 21.72 12.93 24.21
N ASN A 197 22.71 13.12 23.34
CA ASN A 197 22.98 12.20 22.23
C ASN A 197 24.27 11.39 22.47
N PRO A 198 24.21 10.25 23.20
CA PRO A 198 25.38 9.39 23.39
C PRO A 198 25.76 8.58 22.13
N LEU A 199 24.90 8.59 21.09
CA LEU A 199 25.02 7.80 19.87
C LEU A 199 25.65 8.56 18.70
N GLY A 200 25.67 9.90 18.75
CA GLY A 200 26.25 10.81 17.76
C GLY A 200 27.78 10.77 17.70
N LYS A 201 28.35 9.56 17.53
CA LYS A 201 29.78 9.29 17.32
C LYS A 201 30.03 8.76 15.91
N SER A 202 29.53 9.47 14.91
CA SER A 202 30.07 9.41 13.55
C SER A 202 30.84 10.71 13.29
N LYS A 203 32.08 10.60 12.81
CA LYS A 203 32.77 11.75 12.21
C LYS A 203 32.08 12.05 10.88
N ASP A 204 32.02 13.32 10.48
CA ASP A 204 31.31 13.82 9.27
C ASP A 204 31.83 13.30 7.91
N SER A 205 32.61 12.22 7.87
CA SER A 205 33.36 11.75 6.71
C SER A 205 32.67 10.67 5.86
N GLU A 206 31.66 9.93 6.36
CA GLU A 206 31.08 8.79 5.63
C GLU A 206 29.59 8.89 5.27
N LEU A 207 28.79 9.74 5.93
CA LEU A 207 27.34 9.84 5.67
C LEU A 207 26.95 10.70 4.45
N LYS A 208 27.87 10.89 3.49
CA LYS A 208 27.80 11.94 2.46
C LYS A 208 26.76 11.73 1.34
N TYR A 209 26.02 10.61 1.34
CA TYR A 209 25.17 10.20 0.20
C TYR A 209 23.83 9.53 0.56
N VAL A 210 23.37 9.60 1.81
CA VAL A 210 22.13 8.90 2.22
C VAL A 210 21.14 9.85 2.91
N THR A 211 20.06 10.16 2.18
CA THR A 211 18.73 10.66 2.65
C THR A 211 18.45 12.16 2.82
N ASP A 212 19.26 13.04 2.23
CA ASP A 212 18.77 14.39 1.86
C ASP A 212 18.23 14.38 0.42
N GLY A 213 16.92 14.55 0.28
CA GLY A 213 16.24 14.57 -1.01
C GLY A 213 16.52 15.84 -1.79
N LEU A 214 17.44 15.76 -2.77
CA LEU A 214 17.67 16.74 -3.85
C LEU A 214 17.62 18.21 -3.41
N ILE A 215 18.58 18.63 -2.58
CA ILE A 215 18.94 20.05 -2.47
C ILE A 215 19.75 20.42 -3.71
N PHE A 216 19.10 21.04 -4.70
CA PHE A 216 19.79 21.81 -5.74
C PHE A 216 20.11 23.19 -5.18
N LEU A 217 21.34 23.38 -4.71
CA LEU A 217 21.92 24.70 -4.50
C LEU A 217 23.30 24.76 -5.13
N ASP A 218 23.41 25.65 -6.11
CA ASP A 218 24.68 26.19 -6.58
C ASP A 218 25.28 27.06 -5.45
N SER A 219 26.61 27.21 -5.45
CA SER A 219 27.45 27.88 -4.43
C SER A 219 27.64 27.18 -3.05
N GLY A 220 28.90 26.86 -2.75
CA GLY A 220 29.58 27.17 -1.47
C GLY A 220 29.15 26.49 -0.16
N GLU A 221 29.94 25.50 0.27
CA GLU A 221 30.11 25.05 1.68
C GLU A 221 28.86 24.96 2.58
N VAL A 222 28.10 23.87 2.45
CA VAL A 222 27.06 23.49 3.42
C VAL A 222 27.69 22.72 4.60
N GLN A 223 27.73 23.33 5.79
CA GLN A 223 27.87 22.58 7.04
C GLN A 223 26.56 21.86 7.36
N ILE A 224 26.45 20.59 6.96
CA ILE A 224 25.31 19.74 7.31
C ILE A 224 25.37 19.44 8.82
N ARG A 225 24.52 20.10 9.62
CA ARG A 225 24.28 19.74 11.04
C ARG A 225 23.46 18.44 11.14
N SER A 226 24.08 17.32 10.75
CA SER A 226 23.42 16.04 10.46
C SER A 226 22.74 15.38 11.68
N SER A 227 23.10 15.77 12.91
CA SER A 227 22.67 15.14 14.17
C SER A 227 21.49 15.84 14.89
N SER A 228 20.80 16.78 14.24
CA SER A 228 19.70 17.56 14.86
C SER A 228 18.31 16.88 14.78
N VAL A 229 17.45 17.18 15.75
CA VAL A 229 16.04 16.75 15.76
C VAL A 229 15.21 17.76 14.95
N THR A 230 14.93 17.46 13.68
CA THR A 230 14.15 18.35 12.80
C THR A 230 12.67 18.01 12.77
N LEU A 231 11.82 18.97 12.36
CA LEU A 231 10.36 18.78 12.27
C LEU A 231 9.99 17.60 11.35
N ARG A 232 10.63 17.48 10.17
CA ARG A 232 10.44 16.36 9.24
C ARG A 232 10.84 15.04 9.88
N ARG A 233 11.99 14.97 10.56
CA ARG A 233 12.45 13.76 11.27
C ARG A 233 11.50 13.36 12.41
N MET A 234 10.88 14.32 13.09
CA MET A 234 9.81 14.05 14.07
C MET A 234 8.56 13.49 13.40
N ALA A 235 8.13 14.08 12.28
CA ALA A 235 7.00 13.63 11.48
C ALA A 235 7.23 12.31 10.74
N SER A 236 8.48 11.82 10.63
CA SER A 236 8.84 10.63 9.85
C SER A 236 9.44 9.47 10.66
N GLN A 237 9.33 9.48 11.99
CA GLN A 237 9.94 8.45 12.86
C GLN A 237 11.47 8.33 12.73
N LEU A 238 12.16 9.41 12.34
CA LEU A 238 13.63 9.50 12.21
C LEU A 238 14.28 10.43 13.23
N SER A 239 13.51 11.00 14.15
CA SER A 239 14.01 11.97 15.16
C SER A 239 14.93 11.37 16.23
N GLY A 240 14.97 10.05 16.39
CA GLY A 240 15.71 9.41 17.49
C GLY A 240 15.12 9.68 18.89
N LEU A 241 14.01 10.42 19.01
CA LEU A 241 13.33 10.68 20.28
C LEU A 241 12.77 9.38 20.88
N PRO A 242 12.82 9.19 22.21
CA PRO A 242 12.22 8.03 22.88
C PRO A 242 10.75 7.79 22.47
N ARG A 243 10.28 6.54 22.52
CA ARG A 243 8.88 6.20 22.18
C ARG A 243 7.85 7.03 22.96
N ARG A 244 8.14 7.27 24.24
CA ARG A 244 7.35 8.03 25.22
C ARG A 244 8.31 8.60 26.27
N LEU A 245 7.90 9.67 26.93
CA LEU A 245 8.53 10.18 28.15
C LEU A 245 8.47 9.13 29.28
N ARG A 246 9.48 9.17 30.16
CA ARG A 246 9.55 8.29 31.34
C ARG A 246 8.50 8.63 32.40
N ALA A 247 8.11 9.90 32.51
CA ALA A 247 7.10 10.36 33.47
C ALA A 247 5.66 10.11 32.96
N THR A 248 4.83 9.49 33.80
CA THR A 248 3.45 9.11 33.48
C THR A 248 2.40 10.18 33.80
N ASN A 249 2.74 11.20 34.58
CA ASN A 249 1.84 12.31 34.96
C ASN A 249 1.27 13.08 33.75
N LEU A 250 2.06 13.22 32.69
CA LEU A 250 1.66 13.91 31.45
C LEU A 250 0.58 13.17 30.63
N LEU A 251 0.31 11.89 30.93
CA LEU A 251 -0.81 11.14 30.33
C LEU A 251 -2.18 11.69 30.76
N TRP A 252 -2.25 12.44 31.87
CA TRP A 252 -3.51 12.89 32.44
C TRP A 252 -3.66 14.42 32.37
N LYS A 253 -2.63 15.17 32.81
CA LYS A 253 -2.56 16.63 32.68
C LYS A 253 -1.11 17.06 32.49
N GLY A 254 -0.78 17.63 31.34
CA GLY A 254 0.59 17.99 30.99
C GLY A 254 0.70 19.27 30.16
N LYS A 255 1.76 20.05 30.42
CA LYS A 255 2.16 21.21 29.61
C LYS A 255 3.38 20.84 28.76
N THR A 256 3.44 21.39 27.55
CA THR A 256 4.56 21.18 26.60
C THR A 256 5.90 21.60 27.20
N GLN A 257 5.92 22.70 27.96
CA GLN A 257 7.06 23.12 28.79
C GLN A 257 7.59 21.99 29.69
N THR A 258 6.71 21.28 30.41
CA THR A 258 7.09 20.18 31.30
C THR A 258 7.60 18.97 30.52
N ALA A 259 6.99 18.67 29.38
CA ALA A 259 7.46 17.61 28.49
C ALA A 259 8.88 17.88 27.97
N VAL A 260 9.18 19.13 27.60
CA VAL A 260 10.53 19.54 27.15
C VAL A 260 11.54 19.50 28.30
N SER A 261 11.21 20.01 29.49
CA SER A 261 12.12 19.94 30.65
C SER A 261 12.52 18.50 31.01
N LEU A 262 11.63 17.52 30.83
CA LEU A 262 11.94 16.11 31.07
C LEU A 262 12.91 15.50 30.04
N LEU A 263 13.06 16.10 28.85
CA LEU A 263 13.96 15.60 27.80
C LEU A 263 15.42 15.99 28.05
N GLN A 264 15.66 17.06 28.82
CA GLN A 264 17.00 17.52 29.18
C GLN A 264 17.82 16.43 29.88
N ASP A 265 17.15 15.54 30.62
CA ASP A 265 17.77 14.40 31.29
C ASP A 265 17.63 13.05 30.58
N ASP A 266 16.87 12.99 29.48
CA ASP A 266 16.73 11.77 28.68
C ASP A 266 17.83 11.67 27.60
N VAL A 267 17.84 10.56 26.87
CA VAL A 267 18.77 10.26 25.78
C VAL A 267 18.03 10.00 24.47
N LEU A 268 18.63 10.38 23.35
CA LEU A 268 18.20 9.87 22.05
C LEU A 268 18.48 8.36 21.97
N VAL A 269 17.51 7.62 21.42
CA VAL A 269 17.56 6.15 21.26
C VAL A 269 18.06 5.70 19.89
N ALA A 270 18.21 6.65 18.97
CA ALA A 270 18.94 6.54 17.70
C ALA A 270 19.53 7.92 17.37
N ASP A 271 20.62 7.97 16.60
CA ASP A 271 21.14 9.24 16.09
C ASP A 271 20.16 9.78 15.01
N PRO A 272 19.75 11.06 15.01
CA PRO A 272 18.67 11.53 14.14
C PRO A 272 18.96 11.36 12.66
N GLY A 273 17.99 10.81 11.92
CA GLY A 273 18.14 10.47 10.50
C GLY A 273 18.80 9.11 10.21
N THR A 274 19.42 8.44 11.19
CA THR A 274 20.18 7.20 10.94
C THR A 274 19.35 5.91 11.00
N LYS A 275 18.22 5.92 11.72
CA LYS A 275 17.41 4.71 11.96
C LYS A 275 15.94 5.05 12.22
N CYS A 276 15.05 4.20 11.70
CA CYS A 276 13.61 4.27 11.99
C CYS A 276 13.33 3.90 13.46
N HIS A 277 12.79 4.84 14.24
CA HIS A 277 12.35 4.61 15.62
C HIS A 277 10.96 5.24 15.87
N TYR A 278 9.98 4.40 16.22
CA TYR A 278 8.61 4.86 16.41
C TYR A 278 8.41 5.62 17.72
N SER A 279 8.04 6.90 17.61
CA SER A 279 7.78 7.78 18.75
C SER A 279 6.35 8.37 18.75
N ASN A 280 5.65 8.19 19.87
CA ASN A 280 4.42 8.94 20.18
C ASN A 280 4.74 10.34 20.71
N LEU A 281 5.87 10.45 21.42
CA LEU A 281 6.42 11.70 21.93
C LEU A 281 6.71 12.67 20.77
N ALA A 282 7.42 12.24 19.73
CA ALA A 282 7.78 13.10 18.60
C ALA A 282 6.57 13.79 17.97
N PHE A 283 5.47 13.06 17.74
CA PHE A 283 4.24 13.60 17.17
C PHE A 283 3.47 14.53 18.11
N SER A 284 3.45 14.21 19.41
CA SER A 284 2.80 15.07 20.41
C SER A 284 3.59 16.37 20.59
N LEU A 285 4.92 16.28 20.65
CA LEU A 285 5.81 17.43 20.74
C LEU A 285 5.72 18.31 19.49
N LEU A 286 5.77 17.72 18.29
CA LEU A 286 5.59 18.42 17.02
C LEU A 286 4.28 19.20 16.99
N ALA A 287 3.16 18.53 17.29
CA ALA A 287 1.83 19.12 17.30
C ALA A 287 1.71 20.33 18.23
N HIS A 288 2.14 20.19 19.49
CA HIS A 288 2.03 21.26 20.47
C HIS A 288 3.03 22.38 20.22
N VAL A 289 4.25 22.10 19.76
CA VAL A 289 5.23 23.15 19.41
C VAL A 289 4.73 23.97 18.23
N LEU A 290 4.24 23.34 17.16
CA LEU A 290 3.63 24.07 16.05
C LEU A 290 2.43 24.92 16.50
N ALA A 291 1.52 24.35 17.29
CA ALA A 291 0.33 25.08 17.75
C ALA A 291 0.66 26.23 18.71
N GLU A 292 1.47 25.99 19.75
CA GLU A 292 1.79 26.96 20.79
C GLU A 292 2.82 28.01 20.36
N LYS A 293 3.84 27.62 19.58
CA LYS A 293 5.00 28.49 19.27
C LYS A 293 4.95 29.13 17.89
N VAL A 294 4.36 28.46 16.90
CA VAL A 294 4.25 29.00 15.53
C VAL A 294 2.92 29.71 15.30
N VAL A 295 1.83 29.23 15.89
CA VAL A 295 0.47 29.78 15.66
C VAL A 295 -0.10 30.52 16.88
N GLY A 296 0.31 30.19 18.10
CA GLY A 296 -0.20 30.80 19.33
C GLY A 296 -1.61 30.32 19.73
N VAL A 297 -2.00 29.10 19.37
CA VAL A 297 -3.33 28.53 19.64
C VAL A 297 -3.25 27.11 20.22
N ASN A 298 -4.37 26.59 20.72
CA ASN A 298 -4.46 25.18 21.07
C ASN A 298 -4.49 24.28 19.81
N TYR A 299 -3.74 23.17 19.84
CA TYR A 299 -3.64 22.21 18.74
C TYR A 299 -4.99 21.64 18.28
N GLN A 300 -5.84 21.18 19.21
CA GLN A 300 -7.14 20.58 18.85
C GLN A 300 -8.04 21.61 18.15
N ARG A 301 -8.03 22.87 18.61
CA ARG A 301 -8.73 23.97 17.95
C ARG A 301 -8.21 24.21 16.54
N TRP A 302 -6.89 24.28 16.36
CA TRP A 302 -6.31 24.50 15.03
C TRP A 302 -6.70 23.40 14.03
N ILE A 303 -6.64 22.13 14.46
CA ILE A 303 -7.06 20.98 13.63
C ILE A 303 -8.56 21.05 13.30
N ALA A 304 -9.42 21.37 14.27
CA ALA A 304 -10.85 21.50 14.05
C ALA A 304 -11.18 22.59 13.01
N GLU A 305 -10.58 23.77 13.13
CA GLU A 305 -10.86 24.91 12.24
C GLU A 305 -10.19 24.77 10.85
N ASN A 306 -8.95 24.28 10.78
CA ASN A 306 -8.15 24.35 9.54
C ASN A 306 -8.10 23.04 8.76
N ILE A 307 -8.40 21.90 9.40
CA ILE A 307 -8.45 20.59 8.74
C ILE A 307 -9.89 20.07 8.70
N LEU A 308 -10.48 19.80 9.86
CA LEU A 308 -11.75 19.05 9.95
C LEU A 308 -12.93 19.84 9.37
N GLY A 309 -13.12 21.08 9.80
CA GLY A 309 -14.17 21.96 9.27
C GLY A 309 -14.02 22.27 7.78
N ARG A 310 -12.77 22.43 7.29
CA ARG A 310 -12.53 22.62 5.85
C ARG A 310 -12.93 21.39 5.04
N LEU A 311 -12.64 20.18 5.54
CA LEU A 311 -13.02 18.93 4.88
C LEU A 311 -14.46 18.48 5.15
N GLY A 312 -15.19 19.14 6.07
CA GLY A 312 -16.51 18.69 6.51
C GLY A 312 -16.46 17.35 7.25
N MET A 313 -15.39 17.12 8.03
CA MET A 313 -15.22 15.93 8.87
C MET A 313 -15.88 16.15 10.24
N GLU A 314 -17.20 16.14 10.25
CA GLU A 314 -18.05 16.53 11.40
C GLU A 314 -18.07 15.48 12.53
N ASP A 315 -17.88 14.20 12.19
CA ASP A 315 -17.85 13.08 13.14
C ASP A 315 -16.41 12.70 13.55
N THR A 316 -15.48 13.64 13.40
CA THR A 316 -14.06 13.48 13.72
C THR A 316 -13.63 14.48 14.79
N GLY A 317 -12.85 14.04 15.77
CA GLY A 317 -12.43 14.93 16.86
C GLY A 317 -11.59 14.28 17.94
N PHE A 318 -11.46 14.96 19.07
CA PHE A 318 -10.66 14.52 20.22
C PHE A 318 -11.46 14.29 21.51
N ASP A 319 -12.58 14.99 21.69
CA ASP A 319 -13.36 14.98 22.94
C ASP A 319 -14.58 14.07 22.81
N ILE A 320 -14.55 12.95 23.54
CA ILE A 320 -15.65 11.97 23.57
C ILE A 320 -16.65 12.43 24.63
N ASN A 321 -17.67 13.18 24.19
CA ASN A 321 -18.83 13.53 25.01
C ASN A 321 -19.93 12.44 24.91
N PRO A 322 -20.99 12.48 25.74
CA PRO A 322 -22.05 11.45 25.72
C PRO A 322 -22.75 11.27 24.35
N GLY A 323 -22.88 12.33 23.55
CA GLY A 323 -23.46 12.27 22.20
C GLY A 323 -22.55 11.62 21.16
N ILE A 324 -21.23 11.79 21.29
CA ILE A 324 -20.25 11.03 20.50
C ILE A 324 -20.24 9.56 20.96
N GLN A 325 -20.19 9.33 22.27
CA GLN A 325 -20.14 7.99 22.85
C GLN A 325 -21.37 7.13 22.47
N SER A 326 -22.57 7.73 22.35
CA SER A 326 -23.77 7.01 21.89
C SER A 326 -23.73 6.62 20.41
N GLN A 327 -22.84 7.22 19.61
CA GLN A 327 -22.61 6.93 18.19
C GLN A 327 -21.38 6.04 17.94
N MET A 328 -20.57 5.79 18.97
CA MET A 328 -19.42 4.90 18.87
C MET A 328 -19.80 3.42 18.75
N ALA A 329 -18.90 2.63 18.17
CA ALA A 329 -18.83 1.19 18.42
C ALA A 329 -18.08 0.92 19.74
N VAL A 330 -18.51 -0.07 20.51
CA VAL A 330 -17.95 -0.43 21.81
C VAL A 330 -16.69 -1.28 21.60
N GLY A 331 -15.53 -0.67 21.82
CA GLY A 331 -14.24 -1.36 21.76
C GLY A 331 -14.06 -2.42 22.86
N VAL A 332 -13.43 -3.54 22.51
CA VAL A 332 -13.20 -4.69 23.40
C VAL A 332 -11.77 -5.23 23.27
N TYR A 333 -11.25 -5.78 24.37
CA TYR A 333 -10.01 -6.56 24.36
C TYR A 333 -10.24 -7.94 23.71
N SER A 334 -9.16 -8.70 23.46
CA SER A 334 -9.24 -10.06 22.91
C SER A 334 -10.04 -11.05 23.78
N SER A 335 -10.20 -10.75 25.07
CA SER A 335 -11.05 -11.49 26.02
C SER A 335 -12.55 -11.20 25.90
N GLY A 336 -12.95 -10.20 25.09
CA GLY A 336 -14.32 -9.68 25.02
C GLY A 336 -14.70 -8.72 26.15
N ALA A 337 -13.78 -8.42 27.07
CA ALA A 337 -14.00 -7.36 28.06
C ALA A 337 -13.98 -5.98 27.38
N THR A 338 -14.96 -5.13 27.69
CA THR A 338 -15.05 -3.76 27.20
C THR A 338 -13.81 -2.96 27.59
N ALA A 339 -13.22 -2.26 26.62
CA ALA A 339 -12.08 -1.39 26.87
C ALA A 339 -12.52 -0.02 27.43
N PRO A 340 -11.79 0.54 28.39
CA PRO A 340 -12.11 1.84 28.96
C PRO A 340 -11.88 2.98 27.97
N LEU A 341 -12.75 3.98 28.00
CA LEU A 341 -12.54 5.26 27.32
C LEU A 341 -11.78 6.20 28.28
N TYR A 342 -10.50 6.44 27.98
CA TYR A 342 -9.64 7.33 28.75
C TYR A 342 -8.98 8.39 27.86
N ASP A 343 -8.73 9.56 28.44
CA ASP A 343 -7.98 10.64 27.82
C ASP A 343 -6.46 10.35 27.87
N LEU A 344 -5.73 10.70 26.81
CA LEU A 344 -4.28 10.56 26.68
C LEU A 344 -3.52 11.83 27.12
N GLY A 345 -4.25 12.85 27.58
CA GLY A 345 -3.74 14.10 28.10
C GLY A 345 -2.87 14.82 27.08
N TRP A 346 -1.60 15.00 27.43
CA TRP A 346 -0.65 15.66 26.53
C TRP A 346 -0.37 14.84 25.26
N TYR A 347 -0.56 13.51 25.27
CA TYR A 347 -0.34 12.64 24.11
C TYR A 347 -1.49 12.62 23.10
N ARG A 348 -2.56 13.40 23.32
CA ARG A 348 -3.73 13.52 22.42
C ARG A 348 -3.39 13.58 20.92
N PRO A 349 -2.42 14.38 20.43
CA PRO A 349 -2.09 14.45 19.01
C PRO A 349 -1.55 13.15 18.41
N SER A 350 -0.95 12.28 19.24
CA SER A 350 -0.36 11.03 18.77
C SER A 350 -1.31 9.84 18.72
N GLY A 351 -2.49 9.92 19.35
CA GLY A 351 -3.33 8.73 19.52
C GLY A 351 -4.79 8.86 19.95
N GLN A 352 -5.32 10.05 20.33
CA GLN A 352 -6.65 10.10 20.95
C GLN A 352 -7.82 10.10 19.97
N MET A 353 -7.62 10.57 18.74
CA MET A 353 -8.73 10.98 17.88
C MET A 353 -9.74 9.87 17.64
N TYR A 354 -10.99 10.27 17.46
CA TYR A 354 -12.05 9.45 16.89
C TYR A 354 -12.41 9.96 15.49
N SER A 355 -12.98 9.08 14.67
CA SER A 355 -13.49 9.40 13.33
C SER A 355 -14.44 8.29 12.85
N THR A 356 -14.99 8.47 11.66
CA THR A 356 -15.85 7.51 10.95
C THR A 356 -15.17 7.04 9.66
N ALA A 357 -15.66 5.98 9.04
CA ALA A 357 -15.13 5.54 7.75
C ALA A 357 -15.41 6.60 6.66
N ALA A 358 -16.59 7.21 6.69
CA ALA A 358 -16.99 8.28 5.77
C ALA A 358 -16.07 9.52 5.88
N ASP A 359 -15.72 9.96 7.09
CA ASP A 359 -14.83 11.12 7.26
C ASP A 359 -13.39 10.81 6.82
N MET A 360 -12.86 9.66 7.22
CA MET A 360 -11.53 9.26 6.77
C MET A 360 -11.46 9.06 5.25
N ALA A 361 -12.57 8.71 4.57
CA ALA A 361 -12.63 8.69 3.12
C ALA A 361 -12.48 10.08 2.50
N LYS A 362 -13.07 11.14 3.08
CA LYS A 362 -12.86 12.53 2.65
C LYS A 362 -11.37 12.89 2.70
N LEU A 363 -10.69 12.56 3.79
CA LEU A 363 -9.24 12.75 3.93
C LEU A 363 -8.44 11.92 2.90
N ALA A 364 -8.85 10.69 2.59
CA ALA A 364 -8.22 9.88 1.55
C ALA A 364 -8.33 10.52 0.16
N MET A 365 -9.52 10.98 -0.24
CA MET A 365 -9.72 11.67 -1.53
C MET A 365 -8.85 12.93 -1.66
N VAL A 366 -8.71 13.70 -0.57
CA VAL A 366 -7.83 14.88 -0.49
C VAL A 366 -6.37 14.48 -0.67
N LEU A 367 -5.91 13.47 0.07
CA LEU A 367 -4.53 12.99 -0.02
C LEU A 367 -4.21 12.26 -1.33
N LEU A 368 -5.21 11.82 -2.09
CA LEU A 368 -5.04 11.33 -3.46
C LEU A 368 -5.04 12.46 -4.49
N GLY A 369 -5.25 13.71 -4.07
CA GLY A 369 -5.30 14.90 -4.94
C GLY A 369 -6.53 14.96 -5.83
N ALA A 370 -7.63 14.32 -5.41
CA ALA A 370 -8.86 14.16 -6.19
C ALA A 370 -10.03 15.00 -5.65
N TYR A 371 -10.03 15.33 -4.37
CA TYR A 371 -11.16 16.02 -3.74
C TYR A 371 -11.23 17.51 -4.13
N GLN A 372 -12.45 18.01 -4.37
CA GLN A 372 -12.69 19.41 -4.77
C GLN A 372 -12.16 20.43 -3.77
N ARG A 373 -12.17 20.09 -2.47
CA ARG A 373 -11.61 20.94 -1.41
C ARG A 373 -10.12 20.63 -1.23
N LYS A 374 -9.26 21.44 -1.84
CA LYS A 374 -7.81 21.41 -1.60
C LYS A 374 -7.50 21.71 -0.13
N LEU A 375 -6.59 20.93 0.45
CA LEU A 375 -6.04 21.15 1.79
C LEU A 375 -4.57 21.61 1.75
N LEU A 376 -3.81 21.01 0.83
CA LEU A 376 -2.44 21.32 0.46
C LEU A 376 -2.38 21.44 -1.07
N GLU A 377 -1.38 22.13 -1.60
CA GLU A 377 -1.09 22.18 -3.03
C GLU A 377 -0.49 20.84 -3.55
N PRO A 378 -0.61 20.53 -4.85
CA PRO A 378 -0.20 19.24 -5.41
C PRO A 378 1.27 18.87 -5.16
N ASP A 379 2.19 19.83 -5.21
CA ASP A 379 3.62 19.58 -4.98
C ASP A 379 3.92 19.32 -3.50
N THR A 380 3.33 20.07 -2.59
CA THR A 380 3.39 19.81 -1.14
C THR A 380 2.87 18.42 -0.81
N LEU A 381 1.72 18.04 -1.40
CA LEU A 381 1.12 16.72 -1.21
C LEU A 381 2.04 15.62 -1.74
N LYS A 382 2.66 15.81 -2.90
CA LYS A 382 3.67 14.90 -3.46
C LYS A 382 4.87 14.73 -2.50
N ILE A 383 5.36 15.81 -1.89
CA ILE A 383 6.43 15.76 -0.89
C ILE A 383 5.97 15.01 0.37
N MET A 384 4.77 15.29 0.90
CA MET A 384 4.22 14.62 2.09
C MET A 384 4.04 13.10 1.89
N LEU A 385 3.67 12.68 0.67
CA LEU A 385 3.50 11.27 0.31
C LEU A 385 4.83 10.55 -0.02
N THR A 386 5.94 11.27 -0.18
CA THR A 386 7.22 10.66 -0.59
C THR A 386 7.85 9.85 0.57
N PRO A 387 8.21 8.58 0.37
CA PRO A 387 9.00 7.81 1.35
C PRO A 387 10.40 8.41 1.49
N LEU A 388 10.89 8.58 2.73
CA LEU A 388 12.13 9.29 3.03
C LEU A 388 13.31 8.37 3.35
N PHE A 389 13.09 7.25 4.06
CA PHE A 389 14.17 6.42 4.58
C PHE A 389 13.82 4.93 4.51
N ARG A 390 14.83 4.06 4.31
CA ARG A 390 14.70 2.60 4.31
C ARG A 390 15.01 2.03 5.68
N CYS A 391 14.06 1.32 6.27
CA CYS A 391 14.20 0.81 7.63
C CYS A 391 14.89 -0.55 7.69
N ASP A 392 15.42 -0.89 8.86
CA ASP A 392 15.93 -2.22 9.19
C ASP A 392 14.82 -3.28 9.10
N LYS A 393 15.20 -4.55 8.91
CA LYS A 393 14.27 -5.70 8.82
C LYS A 393 13.39 -5.89 10.07
N ASP A 394 13.85 -5.42 11.23
CA ASP A 394 13.12 -5.52 12.50
C ASP A 394 12.08 -4.40 12.69
N TYR A 395 12.04 -3.41 11.79
CA TYR A 395 10.99 -2.41 11.76
C TYR A 395 9.77 -2.96 10.99
N PHE A 396 8.57 -2.62 11.43
CA PHE A 396 7.32 -3.18 10.90
C PHE A 396 6.94 -2.68 9.48
N ALA A 397 7.80 -1.89 8.84
CA ALA A 397 7.66 -1.41 7.47
C ALA A 397 9.02 -1.29 6.77
N ASN A 398 9.08 -1.54 5.47
CA ASN A 398 10.32 -1.48 4.69
C ASN A 398 10.90 -0.06 4.56
N ARG A 399 10.03 0.96 4.57
CA ARG A 399 10.38 2.38 4.48
C ARG A 399 9.49 3.22 5.38
N THR A 400 9.96 4.42 5.72
CA THR A 400 9.16 5.43 6.44
C THR A 400 9.15 6.77 5.69
N GLY A 401 8.06 7.51 5.85
CA GLY A 401 7.87 8.88 5.36
C GLY A 401 7.02 9.67 6.36
N THR A 402 6.42 10.78 5.95
CA THR A 402 5.66 11.67 6.86
C THR A 402 4.13 11.47 6.76
N PRO A 403 3.47 10.71 7.66
CA PRO A 403 3.99 9.83 8.71
C PRO A 403 3.95 8.35 8.28
N TRP A 404 4.18 8.10 6.99
CA TRP A 404 3.86 6.85 6.31
C TRP A 404 4.76 5.68 6.73
N GLU A 405 4.11 4.53 6.81
CA GLU A 405 4.64 3.20 7.02
C GLU A 405 4.54 2.51 5.66
N VAL A 406 5.64 2.48 4.91
CA VAL A 406 5.62 2.22 3.47
C VAL A 406 6.16 0.83 3.16
N ASN A 407 5.30 0.03 2.55
CA ASN A 407 5.63 -1.31 2.05
C ASN A 407 5.38 -1.38 0.54
N GLU A 408 5.95 -2.39 -0.12
CA GLU A 408 5.66 -2.68 -1.53
C GLU A 408 4.70 -3.87 -1.61
N GLN A 409 3.68 -3.77 -2.47
CA GLN A 409 2.78 -4.85 -2.79
C GLN A 409 2.50 -4.87 -4.29
N LEU A 410 2.73 -6.01 -4.96
CA LEU A 410 2.52 -6.18 -6.40
C LEU A 410 3.28 -5.12 -7.26
N GLY A 411 4.42 -4.64 -6.78
CA GLY A 411 5.20 -3.56 -7.43
C GLY A 411 4.74 -2.14 -7.12
N TYR A 412 3.66 -1.96 -6.35
CA TYR A 412 3.14 -0.66 -5.94
C TYR A 412 3.58 -0.29 -4.52
N GLU A 413 3.85 0.99 -4.31
CA GLU A 413 4.05 1.55 -2.97
C GLU A 413 2.71 1.69 -2.26
N VAL A 414 2.55 0.98 -1.14
CA VAL A 414 1.40 1.12 -0.24
C VAL A 414 1.84 2.00 0.92
N LEU A 415 1.34 3.23 0.93
CA LEU A 415 1.52 4.18 2.02
C LEU A 415 0.47 3.86 3.08
N ARG A 416 0.89 3.42 4.26
CA ARG A 416 -0.02 3.05 5.34
C ARG A 416 0.24 3.88 6.58
N LYS A 417 -0.79 4.02 7.40
CA LYS A 417 -0.65 4.25 8.83
C LYS A 417 -1.58 3.26 9.52
N ASP A 418 -1.05 2.51 10.48
CA ASP A 418 -1.84 1.73 11.42
C ASP A 418 -2.00 2.46 12.76
N GLY A 419 -3.04 2.11 13.49
CA GLY A 419 -3.23 2.51 14.87
C GLY A 419 -3.88 1.40 15.67
N ASP A 420 -3.39 1.21 16.88
CA ASP A 420 -3.95 0.30 17.86
C ASP A 420 -4.00 1.03 19.21
N LEU A 421 -5.09 0.87 19.94
CA LEU A 421 -5.38 1.44 21.25
C LEU A 421 -6.32 0.47 21.98
N ASP A 422 -6.50 0.62 23.29
CA ASP A 422 -7.35 -0.29 24.05
C ASP A 422 -8.77 -0.37 23.47
N GLY A 423 -9.13 -1.55 22.97
CA GLY A 423 -10.40 -1.85 22.34
C GLY A 423 -10.58 -1.40 20.89
N TYR A 424 -9.59 -0.77 20.25
CA TYR A 424 -9.73 -0.26 18.89
C TYR A 424 -8.48 -0.49 18.05
N SER A 425 -8.69 -0.84 16.80
CA SER A 425 -7.63 -0.87 15.78
C SER A 425 -8.11 -0.17 14.51
N ALA A 426 -7.20 0.47 13.80
CA ALA A 426 -7.51 1.33 12.67
C ALA A 426 -6.39 1.28 11.63
N THR A 427 -6.76 1.33 10.35
CA THR A 427 -5.84 1.37 9.22
C THR A 427 -6.29 2.47 8.27
N PHE A 428 -5.35 3.30 7.84
CA PHE A 428 -5.50 4.21 6.72
C PHE A 428 -4.42 3.88 5.71
N SER A 429 -4.79 3.60 4.47
CA SER A 429 -3.82 3.22 3.44
C SER A 429 -4.16 3.80 2.08
N LEU A 430 -3.12 4.17 1.33
CA LEU A 430 -3.20 4.75 0.00
C LEU A 430 -2.25 3.98 -0.93
N VAL A 431 -2.63 3.86 -2.19
CA VAL A 431 -1.76 3.51 -3.32
C VAL A 431 -1.81 4.68 -4.30
N PRO A 432 -1.00 5.75 -4.10
CA PRO A 432 -1.15 7.01 -4.82
C PRO A 432 -1.07 6.86 -6.34
N ARG A 433 -0.24 5.93 -6.83
CA ARG A 433 -0.06 5.63 -8.25
C ARG A 433 -1.32 5.07 -8.92
N LEU A 434 -2.23 4.44 -8.17
CA LEU A 434 -3.52 3.94 -8.66
C LEU A 434 -4.69 4.87 -8.28
N LYS A 435 -4.42 6.01 -7.62
CA LYS A 435 -5.43 6.86 -6.97
C LYS A 435 -6.39 6.05 -6.07
N LEU A 436 -5.88 5.03 -5.40
CA LEU A 436 -6.66 4.08 -4.61
C LEU A 436 -6.44 4.32 -3.11
N GLY A 437 -7.49 4.20 -2.30
CA GLY A 437 -7.42 4.24 -0.84
C GLY A 437 -8.26 3.15 -0.20
N LEU A 438 -7.84 2.68 0.97
CA LEU A 438 -8.59 1.76 1.84
C LEU A 438 -8.43 2.20 3.29
N VAL A 439 -9.56 2.45 3.95
CA VAL A 439 -9.66 2.69 5.39
C VAL A 439 -10.39 1.52 6.03
N VAL A 440 -9.89 1.04 7.17
CA VAL A 440 -10.51 -0.03 7.97
C VAL A 440 -10.48 0.38 9.44
N LEU A 441 -11.65 0.53 10.06
CA LEU A 441 -11.85 0.89 11.45
C LEU A 441 -12.48 -0.29 12.20
N MET A 442 -11.95 -0.62 13.38
CA MET A 442 -12.31 -1.81 14.14
C MET A 442 -12.50 -1.47 15.62
N ALA A 443 -13.62 -1.92 16.19
CA ALA A 443 -13.84 -1.95 17.63
C ALA A 443 -13.53 -3.38 18.09
N GLY A 444 -12.26 -3.60 18.43
CA GLY A 444 -11.69 -4.90 18.75
C GLY A 444 -10.23 -5.03 18.36
N THR A 445 -9.66 -6.20 18.65
CA THR A 445 -8.26 -6.51 18.33
C THR A 445 -8.07 -6.84 16.85
N ARG A 446 -7.01 -6.30 16.25
CA ARG A 446 -6.60 -6.60 14.89
C ARG A 446 -6.34 -8.12 14.71
N PRO A 447 -6.94 -8.77 13.68
CA PRO A 447 -6.70 -10.19 13.41
C PRO A 447 -5.23 -10.48 13.09
N GLN A 448 -4.62 -11.41 13.83
CA GLN A 448 -3.17 -11.71 13.72
C GLN A 448 -2.84 -12.67 12.57
N ASN A 449 -3.77 -13.55 12.18
CA ASN A 449 -3.47 -14.67 11.27
C ASN A 449 -3.24 -14.23 9.81
N GLN A 450 -3.68 -13.03 9.43
CA GLN A 450 -3.50 -12.46 8.09
C GLN A 450 -3.81 -10.96 8.12
N ASP A 451 -2.91 -10.15 7.55
CA ASP A 451 -3.18 -8.72 7.36
C ASP A 451 -4.31 -8.51 6.34
N VAL A 452 -5.42 -7.97 6.83
CA VAL A 452 -6.65 -7.78 6.05
C VAL A 452 -6.48 -6.77 4.91
N VAL A 453 -5.63 -5.75 5.10
CA VAL A 453 -5.39 -4.71 4.11
C VAL A 453 -4.53 -5.21 2.97
N SER A 454 -3.41 -5.91 3.25
CA SER A 454 -2.64 -6.60 2.21
C SER A 454 -3.51 -7.63 1.48
N LYS A 455 -4.39 -8.35 2.20
CA LYS A 455 -5.29 -9.31 1.55
C LYS A 455 -6.32 -8.62 0.64
N ALA A 456 -6.90 -7.50 1.06
CA ALA A 456 -7.82 -6.71 0.23
C ALA A 456 -7.12 -6.19 -1.04
N TYR A 457 -5.94 -5.57 -0.90
CA TYR A 457 -5.16 -5.10 -2.05
C TYR A 457 -4.71 -6.21 -3.00
N SER A 458 -4.55 -7.46 -2.53
CA SER A 458 -4.27 -8.60 -3.43
C SER A 458 -5.40 -8.91 -4.43
N TYR A 459 -6.62 -8.42 -4.17
CA TYR A 459 -7.76 -8.47 -5.09
C TYR A 459 -7.97 -7.15 -5.83
N ILE A 460 -7.90 -6.02 -5.13
CA ILE A 460 -8.22 -4.71 -5.71
C ILE A 460 -7.16 -4.26 -6.72
N ILE A 461 -5.86 -4.40 -6.42
CA ILE A 461 -4.79 -3.89 -7.31
C ILE A 461 -4.86 -4.55 -8.69
N PRO A 462 -4.88 -5.89 -8.85
CA PRO A 462 -4.97 -6.51 -10.18
C PRO A 462 -6.27 -6.20 -10.92
N ALA A 463 -7.38 -5.99 -10.20
CA ALA A 463 -8.65 -5.59 -10.80
C ALA A 463 -8.62 -4.15 -11.33
N MET A 464 -8.02 -3.23 -10.57
CA MET A 464 -7.81 -1.84 -10.97
C MET A 464 -6.85 -1.74 -12.16
N GLU A 465 -5.78 -2.55 -12.18
CA GLU A 465 -4.89 -2.63 -13.34
C GLU A 465 -5.60 -3.10 -14.60
N ARG A 466 -6.43 -4.16 -14.52
CA ARG A 466 -7.26 -4.59 -15.65
C ARG A 466 -8.21 -3.48 -16.09
N ALA A 467 -8.90 -2.84 -15.15
CA ALA A 467 -9.80 -1.72 -15.45
C ALA A 467 -9.09 -0.58 -16.19
N PHE A 468 -7.90 -0.14 -15.78
CA PHE A 468 -7.16 0.90 -16.51
C PHE A 468 -6.56 0.43 -17.86
N ARG A 469 -6.29 -0.86 -18.03
CA ARG A 469 -5.80 -1.44 -19.29
C ARG A 469 -6.93 -1.65 -20.31
N GLU A 470 -8.14 -1.93 -19.83
CA GLU A 470 -9.37 -2.12 -20.61
C GLU A 470 -10.11 -0.79 -20.87
N ALA A 471 -9.91 0.22 -20.02
CA ALA A 471 -10.53 1.53 -20.17
C ALA A 471 -10.11 2.21 -21.48
N ARG A 472 -11.11 2.75 -22.19
CA ARG A 472 -10.88 3.53 -23.41
C ARG A 472 -10.12 4.81 -23.07
N ARG A 473 -8.87 4.91 -23.52
CA ARG A 473 -8.10 6.16 -23.45
C ARG A 473 -8.77 7.23 -24.32
N VAL A 474 -9.14 8.35 -23.71
CA VAL A 474 -9.58 9.54 -24.45
C VAL A 474 -8.33 10.29 -24.89
N LEU A 475 -8.14 10.40 -26.20
CA LEU A 475 -7.03 11.13 -26.82
C LEU A 475 -7.58 12.38 -27.51
N ASN A 476 -6.89 13.50 -27.36
CA ASN A 476 -7.27 14.76 -27.97
C ASN A 476 -6.79 14.80 -29.43
N SER A 477 -7.64 15.35 -30.31
CA SER A 477 -7.28 15.71 -31.67
C SER A 477 -6.82 17.19 -31.74
N PRO A 478 -5.93 17.54 -32.68
CA PRO A 478 -5.58 18.94 -32.93
C PRO A 478 -6.74 19.68 -33.60
N PRO A 479 -6.92 21.01 -33.40
CA PRO A 479 -7.99 21.80 -34.01
C PRO A 479 -8.06 21.70 -35.54
N ASN A 480 -6.92 21.48 -36.19
CA ASN A 480 -6.83 21.12 -37.59
C ASN A 480 -5.75 20.03 -37.78
N PRO A 481 -6.11 18.79 -38.16
CA PRO A 481 -5.14 17.72 -38.43
C PRO A 481 -4.30 17.93 -39.71
N ALA A 482 -4.81 18.67 -40.70
CA ALA A 482 -4.24 18.71 -42.05
C ALA A 482 -2.76 19.15 -42.16
N PRO A 483 -2.24 20.11 -41.36
CA PRO A 483 -0.82 20.49 -41.40
C PRO A 483 0.14 19.37 -41.00
N TYR A 484 -0.33 18.39 -40.23
CA TYR A 484 0.47 17.31 -39.63
C TYR A 484 0.40 15.99 -40.40
N VAL A 485 -0.60 15.83 -41.27
CA VAL A 485 -0.76 14.65 -42.13
C VAL A 485 0.30 14.64 -43.22
N GLY A 486 0.90 13.49 -43.51
CA GLY A 486 1.92 13.33 -44.56
C GLY A 486 2.94 12.24 -44.29
N PHE A 487 4.03 12.27 -45.06
CA PHE A 487 5.13 11.32 -44.95
C PHE A 487 6.35 11.99 -44.33
N TYR A 488 7.09 11.25 -43.50
CA TYR A 488 8.26 11.74 -42.79
C TYR A 488 9.35 10.66 -42.76
N THR A 489 10.61 11.04 -42.55
CA THR A 489 11.73 10.11 -42.40
C THR A 489 12.76 10.58 -41.39
N TYR A 490 13.34 9.62 -40.66
CA TYR A 490 14.55 9.82 -39.87
C TYR A 490 15.73 9.16 -40.58
N GLY A 491 16.72 9.96 -40.97
CA GLY A 491 17.97 9.51 -41.61
C GLY A 491 17.81 8.79 -42.96
N ASN A 492 16.62 8.82 -43.60
CA ASN A 492 16.27 7.94 -44.73
C ASN A 492 16.34 6.44 -44.41
N ILE A 493 16.23 6.09 -43.12
CA ILE A 493 16.28 4.71 -42.58
C ILE A 493 14.89 4.29 -42.10
N THR A 494 14.29 5.12 -41.24
CA THR A 494 12.95 4.91 -40.67
C THR A 494 11.96 5.85 -41.35
N PHE A 495 10.79 5.35 -41.74
CA PHE A 495 9.75 6.14 -42.39
C PHE A 495 8.45 6.12 -41.59
N TYR A 496 7.75 7.26 -41.61
CA TYR A 496 6.51 7.48 -40.86
C TYR A 496 5.43 8.02 -41.80
N GLU A 497 4.25 7.44 -41.74
CA GLU A 497 3.05 7.93 -42.41
C GLU A 497 2.09 8.43 -41.33
N ILE A 498 1.77 9.72 -41.33
CA ILE A 498 0.84 10.34 -40.40
C ILE A 498 -0.49 10.58 -41.08
N LYS A 499 -1.57 10.03 -40.51
CA LYS A 499 -2.95 10.14 -40.98
C LYS A 499 -3.83 10.68 -39.86
N ALA A 500 -4.92 11.37 -40.20
CA ALA A 500 -5.99 11.64 -39.23
C ALA A 500 -6.88 10.38 -39.11
N GLY A 501 -7.17 9.96 -37.88
CA GLY A 501 -8.17 8.93 -37.60
C GLY A 501 -9.61 9.45 -37.76
N PRO A 502 -10.63 8.57 -37.66
CA PRO A 502 -12.05 8.97 -37.71
C PRO A 502 -12.45 9.92 -36.57
N ASP A 503 -11.69 9.90 -35.48
CA ASP A 503 -11.77 10.75 -34.29
C ASP A 503 -10.97 12.06 -34.44
N GLY A 504 -10.33 12.29 -35.59
CA GLY A 504 -9.40 13.39 -35.83
C GLY A 504 -8.04 13.24 -35.12
N VAL A 505 -7.88 12.21 -34.27
CA VAL A 505 -6.62 11.94 -33.56
C VAL A 505 -5.61 11.44 -34.57
N LEU A 506 -4.39 11.99 -34.55
CA LEU A 506 -3.36 11.60 -35.48
C LEU A 506 -2.84 10.19 -35.18
N ILE A 507 -2.67 9.40 -36.24
CA ILE A 507 -2.13 8.05 -36.23
C ILE A 507 -0.80 8.11 -36.99
N MET A 508 0.28 7.71 -36.33
CA MET A 508 1.60 7.54 -36.92
C MET A 508 1.83 6.05 -37.19
N GLN A 509 2.05 5.70 -38.46
CA GLN A 509 2.38 4.34 -38.90
C GLN A 509 3.85 4.28 -39.33
N GLN A 510 4.64 3.43 -38.68
CA GLN A 510 6.05 3.20 -39.03
C GLN A 510 6.16 2.17 -40.16
N PHE A 511 7.03 2.43 -41.15
CA PHE A 511 7.22 1.55 -42.32
C PHE A 511 8.65 1.67 -42.91
N GLY A 512 8.92 0.84 -43.93
CA GLY A 512 10.23 0.73 -44.60
C GLY A 512 10.95 -0.58 -44.23
N PRO A 513 11.81 -1.12 -45.11
CA PRO A 513 12.25 -2.52 -45.07
C PRO A 513 12.77 -2.97 -43.71
N GLN A 514 13.68 -2.21 -43.10
CA GLN A 514 14.21 -2.53 -41.77
C GLN A 514 13.12 -2.55 -40.68
N ILE A 515 12.13 -1.66 -40.74
CA ILE A 515 11.07 -1.57 -39.72
C ILE A 515 10.04 -2.68 -39.89
N GLU A 516 9.74 -3.08 -41.13
CA GLU A 516 8.75 -4.12 -41.39
C GLU A 516 9.30 -5.52 -41.06
N ASP A 517 10.59 -5.74 -41.25
CA ASP A 517 11.31 -6.93 -40.78
C ASP A 517 11.46 -6.95 -39.25
N LEU A 518 11.70 -5.79 -38.62
CA LEU A 518 12.02 -5.73 -37.18
C LEU A 518 10.79 -5.65 -36.27
N ILE A 519 9.76 -4.87 -36.64
CA ILE A 519 8.66 -4.51 -35.73
C ILE A 519 7.34 -5.15 -36.21
N PRO A 520 6.74 -6.05 -35.42
CA PRO A 520 5.42 -6.62 -35.72
C PRO A 520 4.38 -5.53 -35.97
N GLU A 521 3.51 -5.72 -36.97
CA GLU A 521 2.53 -4.73 -37.43
C GLU A 521 1.72 -4.08 -36.30
N ARG A 522 1.29 -4.87 -35.31
CA ARG A 522 0.56 -4.42 -34.11
C ARG A 522 1.28 -3.37 -33.24
N TYR A 523 2.60 -3.19 -33.42
CA TYR A 523 3.42 -2.19 -32.72
C TYR A 523 3.97 -1.10 -33.65
N ARG A 524 3.68 -1.17 -34.96
CA ARG A 524 4.07 -0.14 -35.94
C ARG A 524 3.07 1.03 -36.01
N THR A 525 1.87 0.87 -35.46
CA THR A 525 0.80 1.88 -35.44
C THR A 525 0.69 2.50 -34.05
N ILE A 526 0.87 3.82 -33.96
CA ILE A 526 0.94 4.57 -32.71
C ILE A 526 0.03 5.80 -32.80
N LYS A 527 -0.66 6.15 -31.71
CA LYS A 527 -1.50 7.36 -31.64
C LYS A 527 -0.70 8.55 -31.13
N LEU A 528 -1.02 9.74 -31.62
CA LEU A 528 -0.43 11.00 -31.18
C LEU A 528 -1.51 11.84 -30.48
N ASN A 529 -1.43 11.90 -29.15
CA ASN A 529 -2.34 12.68 -28.31
C ASN A 529 -1.97 14.17 -28.37
N TYR A 530 -2.89 15.02 -28.82
CA TYR A 530 -2.65 16.47 -28.85
C TYR A 530 -2.59 17.06 -27.43
N LEU A 531 -1.54 17.84 -27.14
CA LEU A 531 -1.41 18.55 -25.85
C LEU A 531 -1.74 20.03 -26.02
N VAL A 532 -0.93 20.75 -26.81
CA VAL A 532 -1.07 22.20 -27.05
C VAL A 532 -0.26 22.60 -28.29
N ASP A 533 -0.74 23.59 -29.04
CA ASP A 533 -0.16 24.17 -30.26
C ASP A 533 0.28 23.16 -31.33
N ARG A 534 1.51 22.66 -31.18
CA ARG A 534 2.21 21.74 -32.08
C ARG A 534 2.85 20.55 -31.36
N VAL A 535 2.59 20.42 -30.06
CA VAL A 535 3.14 19.39 -29.17
C VAL A 535 2.14 18.25 -29.02
N PHE A 536 2.63 17.04 -29.31
CA PHE A 536 1.88 15.80 -29.20
C PHE A 536 2.62 14.83 -28.29
N ARG A 537 1.89 14.02 -27.53
CA ARG A 537 2.43 12.89 -26.77
C ARG A 537 2.22 11.60 -27.57
N VAL A 538 3.27 10.80 -27.72
CA VAL A 538 3.22 9.46 -28.28
C VAL A 538 2.46 8.54 -27.30
N VAL A 539 1.46 7.80 -27.80
CA VAL A 539 0.66 6.89 -26.98
C VAL A 539 0.43 5.56 -27.71
N PHE A 540 0.82 4.46 -27.09
CA PHE A 540 0.39 3.13 -27.52
C PHE A 540 -1.01 2.80 -26.95
N GLU A 541 -1.92 2.29 -27.78
CA GLU A 541 -3.30 1.97 -27.36
C GLU A 541 -3.42 0.71 -26.51
N LYS A 542 -2.49 -0.24 -26.66
CA LYS A 542 -2.52 -1.58 -26.05
C LYS A 542 -1.17 -1.90 -25.43
N GLU A 543 -1.13 -2.97 -24.63
CA GLU A 543 0.12 -3.46 -24.06
C GLU A 543 1.14 -3.82 -25.15
N TYR A 544 2.37 -3.41 -24.92
CA TYR A 544 3.52 -3.66 -25.80
C TYR A 544 4.69 -4.22 -24.98
N PRO A 545 5.60 -4.99 -25.58
CA PRO A 545 6.80 -5.44 -24.87
C PRO A 545 7.67 -4.22 -24.54
N CYS A 546 8.02 -4.01 -23.27
CA CYS A 546 8.85 -2.86 -22.84
C CYS A 546 10.12 -2.74 -23.68
N VAL A 547 10.74 -3.90 -23.95
CA VAL A 547 11.84 -4.09 -24.90
C VAL A 547 11.45 -5.17 -25.89
N LEU A 548 11.26 -4.79 -27.16
CA LEU A 548 11.09 -5.71 -28.27
C LEU A 548 12.48 -6.24 -28.67
N ARG A 549 12.73 -7.54 -28.48
CA ARG A 549 13.93 -8.22 -28.98
C ARG A 549 13.70 -8.69 -30.40
N VAL A 550 14.65 -8.43 -31.28
CA VAL A 550 14.59 -8.86 -32.67
C VAL A 550 15.98 -9.26 -33.13
N ASN A 551 16.16 -10.56 -33.38
CA ASN A 551 17.48 -11.16 -33.61
C ASN A 551 18.48 -10.77 -32.50
N THR A 552 19.58 -10.10 -32.87
CA THR A 552 20.60 -9.58 -31.93
C THR A 552 20.31 -8.17 -31.41
N ALA A 553 19.32 -7.47 -31.97
CA ALA A 553 18.97 -6.11 -31.63
C ALA A 553 17.82 -6.04 -30.61
N SER A 554 17.69 -4.90 -29.94
CA SER A 554 16.59 -4.64 -29.01
C SER A 554 16.10 -3.19 -29.10
N VAL A 555 14.80 -3.01 -29.33
CA VAL A 555 14.14 -1.69 -29.38
C VAL A 555 13.36 -1.48 -28.09
N SER A 556 13.63 -0.38 -27.38
CA SER A 556 12.77 0.02 -26.26
C SER A 556 11.52 0.71 -26.79
N LEU A 557 10.36 0.10 -26.54
CA LEU A 557 9.05 0.73 -26.79
C LEU A 557 8.60 1.54 -25.55
N GLU A 558 9.04 1.14 -24.35
CA GLU A 558 8.81 1.89 -23.09
C GLU A 558 9.45 3.29 -23.14
N ALA A 559 10.54 3.47 -23.90
CA ALA A 559 11.16 4.78 -24.13
C ALA A 559 10.49 5.61 -25.25
N GLN A 560 9.58 5.04 -26.03
CA GLN A 560 8.80 5.75 -27.04
C GLN A 560 7.44 6.19 -26.51
N ASP A 561 6.80 5.40 -25.65
CA ASP A 561 5.52 5.74 -25.02
C ASP A 561 5.70 6.96 -24.09
N GLY A 562 4.81 7.95 -24.20
CA GLY A 562 4.92 9.19 -23.44
C GLY A 562 5.91 10.22 -24.01
N GLN A 563 6.73 9.87 -25.00
CA GLN A 563 7.65 10.81 -25.67
C GLN A 563 6.86 12.01 -26.24
N LEU A 564 7.44 13.21 -26.14
CA LEU A 564 6.87 14.41 -26.76
C LEU A 564 7.43 14.58 -28.17
N PHE A 565 6.56 14.87 -29.13
CA PHE A 565 6.89 15.29 -30.49
C PHE A 565 6.42 16.71 -30.72
N ASN A 566 7.27 17.53 -31.35
CA ASN A 566 7.03 18.94 -31.63
C ASN A 566 7.05 19.16 -33.16
N PHE A 567 5.88 19.45 -33.74
CA PHE A 567 5.69 19.47 -35.19
C PHE A 567 5.85 20.87 -35.81
N TYR A 568 6.68 20.98 -36.85
CA TYR A 568 6.78 22.22 -37.61
C TYR A 568 5.76 22.21 -38.74
N VAL A 569 4.73 23.05 -38.60
CA VAL A 569 3.76 23.31 -39.67
C VAL A 569 4.43 23.98 -40.87
N PHE A 570 3.69 24.08 -41.98
CA PHE A 570 4.15 24.76 -43.19
C PHE A 570 4.48 26.23 -42.93
N ASP A 571 5.60 26.68 -43.46
CA ASP A 571 5.94 28.10 -43.58
C ASP A 571 5.14 28.79 -44.71
N LYS A 572 5.37 30.09 -44.90
CA LYS A 572 4.71 30.88 -45.96
C LYS A 572 5.04 30.42 -47.39
N ASN A 573 6.07 29.59 -47.57
CA ASN A 573 6.52 29.04 -48.85
C ASN A 573 6.02 27.61 -49.09
N GLY A 574 5.23 27.03 -48.16
CA GLY A 574 4.75 25.66 -48.25
C GLY A 574 5.79 24.60 -47.86
N LEU A 575 6.84 24.97 -47.14
CA LEU A 575 7.87 24.07 -46.61
C LEU A 575 7.61 23.76 -45.13
N SER A 576 7.69 22.48 -44.75
CA SER A 576 7.65 22.03 -43.35
C SER A 576 8.90 21.18 -43.11
N PRO A 577 9.76 21.52 -42.14
CA PRO A 577 10.98 20.77 -41.87
C PRO A 577 10.71 19.43 -41.15
N GLY A 578 9.47 19.15 -40.74
CA GLY A 578 9.07 17.89 -40.11
C GLY A 578 8.75 18.01 -38.62
N PHE A 579 9.38 17.20 -37.77
CA PHE A 579 9.21 17.27 -36.31
C PHE A 579 10.48 16.88 -35.54
N ASP A 580 10.56 17.32 -34.28
CA ASP A 580 11.60 16.91 -33.34
C ASP A 580 11.03 16.18 -32.11
N ALA A 581 11.88 15.37 -31.47
CA ALA A 581 11.56 14.59 -30.27
C ALA A 581 12.57 14.93 -29.14
N PRO A 582 12.25 15.89 -28.26
CA PRO A 582 13.18 16.36 -27.23
C PRO A 582 13.66 15.24 -26.29
N GLY A 583 14.96 15.21 -26.01
CA GLY A 583 15.59 14.24 -25.09
C GLY A 583 16.11 12.96 -25.76
N LEU A 584 15.86 12.76 -27.05
CA LEU A 584 16.49 11.70 -27.86
C LEU A 584 17.50 12.34 -28.83
N ASN A 585 18.55 11.59 -29.21
CA ASN A 585 19.49 12.03 -30.26
C ASN A 585 18.86 12.08 -31.67
N THR A 586 17.56 11.78 -31.80
CA THR A 586 16.77 11.90 -33.02
C THR A 586 16.37 13.36 -33.31
N TYR A 587 17.37 14.24 -33.42
CA TYR A 587 17.15 15.59 -33.94
C TYR A 587 16.82 15.50 -35.45
N ASN A 588 15.76 16.19 -35.87
CA ASN A 588 15.31 16.34 -37.26
C ASN A 588 14.74 15.06 -37.92
N VAL A 589 13.47 14.73 -37.61
CA VAL A 589 12.66 13.89 -38.49
C VAL A 589 12.09 14.77 -39.60
N VAL A 590 12.46 14.52 -40.87
CA VAL A 590 12.20 15.41 -42.01
C VAL A 590 10.93 15.01 -42.76
N ARG A 591 10.11 15.97 -43.16
CA ARG A 591 8.90 15.73 -43.99
C ARG A 591 9.27 15.49 -45.45
N ILE A 592 8.68 14.47 -46.08
CA ILE A 592 8.92 14.10 -47.49
C ILE A 592 7.63 14.19 -48.31
N ALA A 593 7.77 14.55 -49.59
CA ALA A 593 6.62 14.93 -50.42
C ALA A 593 5.71 13.76 -50.85
N ARG A 594 6.22 12.53 -50.86
CA ARG A 594 5.52 11.32 -51.32
C ARG A 594 5.97 10.11 -50.51
N ARG A 595 5.15 9.05 -50.48
CA ARG A 595 5.55 7.75 -49.94
C ARG A 595 6.72 7.19 -50.76
N PRO A 596 7.86 6.84 -50.14
CA PRO A 596 8.96 6.19 -50.85
C PRO A 596 8.58 4.75 -51.20
N THR A 597 9.09 4.30 -52.33
CA THR A 597 8.98 2.91 -52.82
C THR A 597 10.32 2.22 -52.64
N PHE A 598 10.31 1.05 -52.02
CA PHE A 598 11.48 0.20 -51.85
C PHE A 598 11.44 -0.92 -52.88
N SER A 599 12.57 -1.16 -53.55
CA SER A 599 12.78 -2.18 -54.58
C SER A 599 13.51 -3.40 -54.03
#